data_AF-A0A818W8X8-F1
#
_entry.id   AF-A0A818W8X8-F1
#
_cell.length_a   1.000
_cell.length_b   1.000
_cell.length_c   1.000
_cell.angle_alpha   90.00
_cell.angle_beta   90.00
_cell.angle_gamma   90.00
#
_symmetry.space_group_name_H-M   'P 1'
#
loop_
_entity.id
_entity.type
_entity.pdbx_description
1 polymer ?
#
loop_
_entity_poly.entity_id
_entity_poly.type
_entity_poly.pdbx_seq_one_letter_code
_entity_poly.pdbx_strand_id
1 'polypeptide(L)'
;RTRLEPIAIVILSVIMCAASVLVIYESVNTIVNDAQYFTQQNTTKTLTNIDMSALPVSVMVITIVSKAILFLLCYRLKTPTMSALSSDHRNDVCSNIVALFCGLIGSFAYRNKISQEAIVIDPIGAVLISLYIIITWIQQANGQVKRLSGHTADPEFLSQITWLTYNHSPLILKIDTVRAFYFGSFYLVEVDIVLPEDMLLKEAHDIGESLQNKLEDLPEVERAFVHIDHEYSHNPVIEHKIV
;
A
#
# COMPACT_ATOMS: atom_id res chain seq x y z
N ARG A 1 -7.41 -5.63 16.88
CA ARG A 1 -8.23 -5.18 15.72
C ARG A 1 -7.37 -4.50 14.65
N THR A 2 -6.46 -3.60 15.03
CA THR A 2 -5.50 -2.88 14.17
C THR A 2 -4.56 -3.80 13.36
N ARG A 3 -4.24 -4.98 13.89
CA ARG A 3 -3.36 -5.96 13.24
C ARG A 3 -3.96 -6.68 12.02
N LEU A 4 -5.30 -6.69 11.88
CA LEU A 4 -5.96 -7.35 10.75
C LEU A 4 -5.96 -6.48 9.50
N GLU A 5 -5.76 -5.17 9.64
CA GLU A 5 -5.82 -4.22 8.54
C GLU A 5 -4.69 -4.43 7.51
N PRO A 6 -3.40 -4.53 7.91
CA PRO A 6 -2.33 -4.85 6.95
C PRO A 6 -2.51 -6.21 6.28
N ILE A 7 -3.00 -7.22 7.02
CA ILE A 7 -3.27 -8.56 6.48
C ILE A 7 -4.35 -8.49 5.40
N ALA A 8 -5.45 -7.79 5.67
CA ALA A 8 -6.55 -7.63 4.71
C ALA A 8 -6.07 -6.94 3.42
N ILE A 9 -5.22 -5.93 3.53
CA ILE A 9 -4.65 -5.23 2.37
C ILE A 9 -3.70 -6.14 1.57
N VAL A 10 -2.90 -6.98 2.24
CA VAL A 10 -2.04 -7.97 1.55
C VAL A 10 -2.89 -8.98 0.78
N ILE A 11 -3.94 -9.53 1.40
CA ILE A 11 -4.87 -10.46 0.74
C ILE A 11 -5.53 -9.80 -0.47
N LEU A 12 -6.02 -8.57 -0.32
CA LEU A 12 -6.60 -7.80 -1.42
C LEU A 12 -5.60 -7.60 -2.56
N SER A 13 -4.35 -7.27 -2.23
CA SER A 13 -3.28 -7.10 -3.22
C SER A 13 -3.03 -8.37 -4.03
N VAL A 14 -3.03 -9.55 -3.38
CA VAL A 14 -2.87 -10.84 -4.07
C VAL A 14 -4.04 -11.11 -5.02
N ILE A 15 -5.28 -10.89 -4.56
CA ILE A 15 -6.47 -11.08 -5.38
C ILE A 15 -6.44 -10.16 -6.61
N MET A 16 -6.08 -8.89 -6.43
CA MET A 16 -6.04 -7.90 -7.51
C MET A 16 -4.91 -8.18 -8.51
N CYS A 17 -3.75 -8.63 -8.04
CA CYS A 17 -2.68 -9.12 -8.93
C CYS A 17 -3.13 -10.33 -9.74
N ALA A 18 -3.79 -11.32 -9.11
CA ALA A 18 -4.30 -12.50 -9.80
C ALA A 18 -5.35 -12.13 -10.86
N ALA A 19 -6.31 -11.27 -10.53
CA ALA A 19 -7.30 -10.76 -11.47
C ALA A 19 -6.65 -10.04 -12.66
N SER A 20 -5.61 -9.24 -12.41
CA SER A 20 -4.86 -8.54 -13.46
C SER A 20 -4.10 -9.50 -14.38
N VAL A 21 -3.55 -10.59 -13.84
CA VAL A 21 -2.91 -11.66 -14.64
C VAL A 21 -3.94 -12.36 -15.54
N LEU A 22 -5.16 -12.61 -15.03
CA LEU A 22 -6.24 -13.19 -15.84
C LEU A 22 -6.62 -12.26 -17.01
N VAL A 23 -6.72 -10.95 -16.76
CA VAL A 23 -7.00 -9.97 -17.83
C VAL A 23 -5.87 -9.96 -18.88
N ILE A 24 -4.61 -10.04 -18.46
CA ILE A 24 -3.46 -10.15 -19.39
C ILE A 24 -3.58 -11.44 -20.21
N TYR A 25 -3.86 -12.58 -19.57
CA TYR A 25 -4.01 -13.86 -20.25
C TYR A 25 -5.11 -13.82 -21.32
N GLU A 26 -6.30 -13.31 -20.98
CA GLU A 26 -7.40 -13.18 -21.95
C GLU A 26 -7.08 -12.19 -23.07
N SER A 27 -6.42 -11.08 -22.76
CA SER A 27 -6.00 -10.09 -23.76
C SER A 27 -4.98 -10.68 -24.73
N VAL A 28 -3.99 -11.43 -24.24
CA VAL A 28 -2.99 -12.12 -25.08
C VAL A 28 -3.66 -13.18 -25.95
N ASN A 29 -4.57 -13.98 -25.40
CA ASN A 29 -5.33 -14.95 -26.19
C ASN A 29 -6.16 -14.27 -27.29
N THR A 30 -6.78 -13.13 -26.98
CA THR A 30 -7.52 -12.33 -27.96
C THR A 30 -6.60 -11.86 -29.09
N ILE A 31 -5.40 -11.38 -28.76
CA ILE A 31 -4.40 -10.96 -29.77
C ILE A 31 -3.96 -12.14 -30.65
N VAL A 32 -3.63 -13.30 -30.05
CA VAL A 32 -3.15 -14.49 -30.77
C VAL A 32 -4.23 -15.04 -31.70
N ASN A 33 -5.45 -15.17 -31.19
CA ASN A 33 -6.60 -15.63 -31.98
C ASN A 33 -6.84 -14.67 -33.16
N ASP A 34 -6.82 -13.37 -32.90
CA ASP A 34 -7.04 -12.35 -33.93
C ASP A 34 -5.94 -12.40 -35.00
N ALA A 35 -4.67 -12.53 -34.60
CA ALA A 35 -3.55 -12.71 -35.52
C ALA A 35 -3.70 -13.98 -36.39
N GLN A 36 -4.17 -15.09 -35.81
CA GLN A 36 -4.44 -16.33 -36.55
C GLN A 36 -5.59 -16.15 -37.55
N TYR A 37 -6.68 -15.47 -37.17
CA TYR A 37 -7.78 -15.14 -38.09
C TYR A 37 -7.30 -14.30 -39.28
N PHE A 38 -6.46 -13.28 -39.05
CA PHE A 38 -5.89 -12.46 -40.12
C PHE A 38 -4.94 -13.24 -41.04
N THR A 39 -4.24 -14.25 -40.51
CA THR A 39 -3.29 -15.07 -41.29
C THR A 39 -3.98 -16.17 -42.10
N GLN A 40 -5.09 -16.73 -41.60
CA GLN A 40 -5.72 -17.94 -42.16
C GLN A 40 -6.92 -17.67 -43.10
N GLN A 41 -7.53 -16.48 -43.07
CA GLN A 41 -8.65 -16.13 -43.96
C GLN A 41 -8.47 -14.74 -44.60
N ASN A 42 -8.42 -14.68 -45.94
CA ASN A 42 -8.72 -13.49 -46.75
C ASN A 42 -10.23 -13.13 -46.67
N THR A 43 -10.83 -13.24 -45.49
CA THR A 43 -12.25 -13.00 -45.27
C THR A 43 -12.36 -12.05 -44.11
N THR A 44 -13.03 -10.92 -44.34
CA THR A 44 -13.43 -9.97 -43.30
C THR A 44 -14.06 -10.74 -42.15
N LYS A 45 -13.34 -10.85 -41.02
CA LYS A 45 -13.90 -11.25 -39.73
C LYS A 45 -15.21 -10.48 -39.59
N THR A 46 -16.34 -11.17 -39.42
CA THR A 46 -17.59 -10.51 -39.01
C THR A 46 -17.26 -9.85 -37.69
N LEU A 47 -16.92 -8.56 -37.77
CA LEU A 47 -16.58 -7.75 -36.63
C LEU A 47 -17.74 -7.91 -35.66
N THR A 48 -17.45 -8.54 -34.53
CA THR A 48 -18.32 -8.45 -33.36
C THR A 48 -18.62 -6.97 -33.22
N ASN A 49 -19.85 -6.56 -33.50
CA ASN A 49 -20.26 -5.18 -33.36
C ASN A 49 -19.87 -4.81 -31.94
N ILE A 50 -18.83 -3.96 -31.80
CA ILE A 50 -18.53 -3.34 -30.53
C ILE A 50 -19.73 -2.43 -30.33
N ASP A 51 -20.73 -2.93 -29.61
CA ASP A 51 -21.96 -2.21 -29.37
C ASP A 51 -21.66 -1.10 -28.37
N MET A 52 -20.98 -0.06 -28.84
CA MET A 52 -20.87 1.23 -28.16
C MET A 52 -22.20 1.99 -28.32
N SER A 53 -23.31 1.30 -28.05
CA SER A 53 -24.60 1.94 -27.91
C SER A 53 -24.56 2.93 -26.74
N ALA A 54 -25.55 3.82 -26.67
CA ALA A 54 -25.58 4.82 -25.60
C ALA A 54 -25.56 4.19 -24.19
N LEU A 55 -26.02 2.94 -24.06
CA LEU A 55 -26.15 2.27 -22.77
C LEU A 55 -24.77 1.87 -22.19
N PRO A 56 -23.92 1.04 -22.83
CA PRO A 56 -22.60 0.70 -22.27
C PRO A 56 -21.72 1.92 -21.99
N VAL A 57 -21.73 2.90 -22.89
CA VAL A 57 -20.97 4.15 -22.71
C VAL A 57 -21.47 4.91 -21.47
N SER A 58 -22.79 5.05 -21.30
CA SER A 58 -23.34 5.75 -20.14
C SER A 58 -23.01 5.04 -18.81
N VAL A 59 -23.06 3.71 -18.79
CA VAL A 59 -22.70 2.91 -17.60
C VAL A 59 -21.23 3.10 -17.26
N MET A 60 -20.32 3.04 -18.25
CA MET A 60 -18.89 3.28 -18.02
C MET A 60 -18.61 4.69 -17.48
N VAL A 61 -19.26 5.71 -18.05
CA VAL A 61 -19.11 7.10 -17.58
C VAL A 61 -19.59 7.25 -16.14
N ILE A 62 -20.73 6.66 -15.78
CA ILE A 62 -21.24 6.66 -14.40
C ILE A 62 -20.27 5.95 -13.44
N THR A 63 -19.70 4.82 -13.86
CA THR A 63 -18.69 4.08 -13.09
C THR A 63 -17.43 4.92 -12.87
N ILE A 64 -16.92 5.58 -13.91
CA ILE A 64 -15.74 6.46 -13.81
C ILE A 64 -16.01 7.61 -12.84
N VAL A 65 -17.14 8.31 -12.99
CA VAL A 65 -17.48 9.45 -12.12
C VAL A 65 -17.66 9.02 -10.68
N SER A 66 -18.39 7.92 -10.42
CA SER A 66 -18.60 7.42 -9.06
C SER A 66 -17.30 6.97 -8.40
N LYS A 67 -16.45 6.22 -9.10
CA LYS A 67 -15.13 5.81 -8.60
C LYS A 67 -14.20 7.01 -8.39
N ALA A 68 -14.26 8.04 -9.24
CA ALA A 68 -13.48 9.26 -9.06
C ALA A 68 -13.90 10.04 -7.79
N ILE A 69 -15.20 10.11 -7.50
CA ILE A 69 -15.71 10.72 -6.26
C ILE A 69 -15.21 9.93 -5.05
N LEU A 70 -15.35 8.60 -5.07
CA LEU A 70 -14.87 7.74 -3.98
C LEU A 70 -13.34 7.87 -3.80
N PHE A 71 -12.57 7.92 -4.89
CA PHE A 71 -11.14 8.17 -4.86
C PHE A 71 -10.82 9.45 -4.09
N LEU A 72 -11.50 10.56 -4.39
CA LEU A 72 -11.28 11.85 -3.73
C LEU A 72 -11.68 11.83 -2.25
N LEU A 73 -12.76 11.14 -1.89
CA LEU A 73 -13.18 10.99 -0.50
C LEU A 73 -12.17 10.16 0.30
N CYS A 74 -11.73 9.04 -0.25
CA CYS A 74 -10.74 8.15 0.36
C CYS A 74 -9.38 8.84 0.50
N TYR A 75 -8.95 9.61 -0.51
CA TYR A 75 -7.66 10.32 -0.51
C TYR A 75 -7.54 11.35 0.62
N ARG A 76 -8.67 11.89 1.10
CA ARG A 76 -8.66 12.86 2.21
C ARG A 76 -8.41 12.22 3.57
N LEU A 77 -8.64 10.92 3.74
CA LEU A 77 -8.43 10.22 5.00
C LEU A 77 -7.10 9.47 4.95
N LYS A 78 -6.21 9.76 5.89
CA LYS A 78 -4.83 9.24 5.91
C LYS A 78 -4.67 7.91 6.65
N THR A 79 -5.66 7.02 6.58
CA THR A 79 -5.54 5.68 7.20
C THR A 79 -4.99 4.65 6.20
N PRO A 80 -4.32 3.58 6.64
CA PRO A 80 -3.82 2.52 5.76
C PRO A 80 -4.90 1.91 4.87
N THR A 81 -6.06 1.56 5.43
CA THR A 81 -7.21 1.03 4.67
C THR A 81 -7.66 2.03 3.62
N MET A 82 -7.79 3.30 3.98
CA MET A 82 -8.31 4.29 3.05
C MET A 82 -7.31 4.63 1.95
N SER A 83 -6.01 4.56 2.23
CA SER A 83 -4.95 4.68 1.22
C SER A 83 -4.99 3.53 0.21
N ALA A 84 -5.20 2.29 0.67
CA ALA A 84 -5.36 1.13 -0.21
C ALA A 84 -6.62 1.26 -1.08
N LEU A 85 -7.75 1.65 -0.48
CA LEU A 85 -9.02 1.84 -1.19
C LEU A 85 -8.97 3.01 -2.18
N SER A 86 -8.27 4.09 -1.83
CA SER A 86 -7.99 5.20 -2.75
C SER A 86 -7.18 4.71 -3.96
N SER A 87 -6.15 3.90 -3.74
CA SER A 87 -5.35 3.32 -4.83
C SER A 87 -6.18 2.41 -5.73
N ASP A 88 -7.07 1.59 -5.15
CA ASP A 88 -8.04 0.76 -5.88
C ASP A 88 -8.96 1.60 -6.77
N HIS A 89 -9.62 2.61 -6.21
CA HIS A 89 -10.52 3.48 -6.97
C HIS A 89 -9.82 4.27 -8.07
N ARG A 90 -8.58 4.71 -7.84
CA ARG A 90 -7.75 5.33 -8.88
C ARG A 90 -7.48 4.36 -10.03
N ASN A 91 -7.12 3.12 -9.68
CA ASN A 91 -6.83 2.08 -10.67
C ASN A 91 -8.09 1.74 -11.49
N ASP A 92 -9.25 1.67 -10.86
CA ASP A 92 -10.54 1.49 -11.54
C ASP A 92 -10.88 2.66 -12.47
N VAL A 93 -10.65 3.90 -12.05
CA VAL A 93 -10.84 5.07 -12.91
C VAL A 93 -9.93 4.97 -14.15
N CYS A 94 -8.64 4.67 -13.96
CA CYS A 94 -7.71 4.53 -15.06
C CYS A 94 -8.09 3.40 -16.02
N SER A 95 -8.43 2.22 -15.52
CA SER A 95 -8.81 1.07 -16.36
C SER A 95 -10.08 1.30 -17.15
N ASN A 96 -11.11 1.88 -16.52
CA ASN A 96 -12.35 2.20 -17.22
C ASN A 96 -12.17 3.31 -18.25
N ILE A 97 -11.30 4.31 -18.00
CA ILE A 97 -10.98 5.34 -19.01
C ILE A 97 -10.26 4.72 -20.21
N VAL A 98 -9.26 3.86 -19.97
CA VAL A 98 -8.53 3.19 -21.06
C VAL A 98 -9.48 2.33 -21.89
N ALA A 99 -10.31 1.50 -21.25
CA ALA A 99 -11.30 0.68 -21.93
C ALA A 99 -12.30 1.51 -22.75
N LEU A 100 -12.79 2.62 -22.19
CA LEU A 100 -13.72 3.52 -22.89
C LEU A 100 -13.05 4.14 -24.13
N PHE A 101 -11.81 4.59 -23.99
CA PHE A 101 -11.05 5.21 -25.08
C PHE A 101 -10.74 4.20 -26.19
N CYS A 102 -10.25 3.00 -25.83
CA CYS A 102 -10.00 1.91 -26.77
C CYS A 102 -11.28 1.48 -27.50
N GLY A 103 -12.40 1.33 -26.78
CA GLY A 103 -13.69 0.98 -27.38
C GLY A 103 -14.24 2.04 -28.33
N LEU A 104 -14.10 3.33 -27.99
CA LEU A 104 -14.53 4.43 -28.86
C LEU A 104 -13.69 4.51 -30.14
N ILE A 105 -12.37 4.34 -30.02
CA ILE A 105 -11.47 4.27 -31.19
C ILE A 105 -11.83 3.07 -32.06
N GLY A 106 -12.03 1.90 -31.47
CA GLY A 106 -12.42 0.68 -32.19
C GLY A 106 -13.73 0.87 -32.95
N SER A 107 -14.76 1.44 -32.30
CA SER A 107 -16.06 1.73 -32.92
C SER A 107 -15.95 2.76 -34.05
N PHE A 108 -15.17 3.83 -33.86
CA PHE A 108 -14.94 4.84 -34.89
C PHE A 108 -14.19 4.28 -36.10
N ALA A 109 -13.13 3.49 -35.87
CA ALA A 109 -12.34 2.86 -36.92
C ALA A 109 -13.17 1.84 -37.71
N TYR A 110 -14.03 1.08 -37.02
CA TYR A 110 -14.99 0.17 -37.64
C TYR A 110 -15.99 0.90 -38.54
N ARG A 111 -16.65 1.94 -38.02
CA ARG A 111 -17.68 2.70 -38.75
C ARG A 111 -17.14 3.36 -40.02
N ASN A 112 -15.91 3.86 -39.98
CA ASN A 112 -15.28 4.52 -41.11
C ASN A 112 -14.52 3.56 -42.04
N LYS A 113 -14.50 2.25 -41.77
CA LYS A 113 -13.75 1.22 -42.53
C LYS A 113 -12.26 1.55 -42.69
N ILE A 114 -11.67 2.26 -41.74
CA ILE A 114 -10.33 2.84 -41.88
C ILE A 114 -9.23 1.78 -41.67
N SER A 115 -9.42 0.81 -40.76
CA SER A 115 -8.34 -0.15 -40.43
C SER A 115 -8.82 -1.32 -39.57
N GLN A 116 -8.53 -2.55 -40.00
CA GLN A 116 -8.71 -3.78 -39.20
C GLN A 116 -7.76 -3.86 -37.98
N GLU A 117 -6.65 -3.12 -38.00
CA GLU A 117 -5.65 -3.07 -36.93
C GLU A 117 -6.19 -2.45 -35.62
N ALA A 118 -7.25 -1.65 -35.70
CA ALA A 118 -7.87 -1.01 -34.54
C ALA A 118 -8.50 -2.00 -33.55
N ILE A 119 -8.73 -3.26 -33.97
CA ILE A 119 -9.27 -4.33 -33.12
C ILE A 119 -8.26 -4.72 -32.03
N VAL A 120 -6.96 -4.54 -32.27
CA VAL A 120 -5.90 -4.95 -31.33
C VAL A 120 -5.61 -3.88 -30.27
N ILE A 121 -6.17 -2.66 -30.41
CA ILE A 121 -5.94 -1.54 -29.50
C ILE A 121 -6.51 -1.81 -28.10
N ASP A 122 -7.67 -2.45 -28.01
CA ASP A 122 -8.31 -2.79 -26.74
C ASP A 122 -7.51 -3.81 -25.92
N PRO A 123 -7.14 -5.00 -26.46
CA PRO A 123 -6.33 -5.95 -25.70
C PRO A 123 -4.92 -5.43 -25.39
N ILE A 124 -4.31 -4.59 -26.24
CA ILE A 124 -3.04 -3.92 -25.89
C ILE A 124 -3.25 -2.97 -24.70
N GLY A 125 -4.30 -2.15 -24.74
CA GLY A 125 -4.66 -1.23 -23.65
C GLY A 125 -4.90 -1.97 -22.34
N ALA A 126 -5.61 -3.09 -22.40
CA ALA A 126 -5.87 -3.99 -21.28
C ALA A 126 -4.58 -4.57 -20.68
N VAL A 127 -3.64 -5.05 -21.51
CA VAL A 127 -2.33 -5.54 -21.02
C VAL A 127 -1.55 -4.43 -20.32
N LEU A 128 -1.45 -3.25 -20.93
CA LEU A 128 -0.69 -2.13 -20.37
C LEU A 128 -1.27 -1.67 -19.04
N ILE A 129 -2.59 -1.53 -18.93
CA ILE A 129 -3.20 -1.12 -17.66
C ILE A 129 -3.12 -2.21 -16.60
N SER A 130 -3.26 -3.49 -16.95
CA SER A 130 -3.11 -4.58 -16.00
C SER A 130 -1.69 -4.67 -15.44
N LEU A 131 -0.65 -4.43 -16.24
CA LEU A 131 0.73 -4.34 -15.76
C LEU A 131 0.91 -3.18 -14.77
N TYR A 132 0.34 -2.01 -15.08
CA TYR A 132 0.33 -0.88 -14.17
C TYR A 132 -0.36 -1.23 -12.84
N ILE A 133 -1.53 -1.87 -12.88
CA ILE A 133 -2.28 -2.29 -11.69
C ILE A 133 -1.46 -3.27 -10.85
N ILE A 134 -0.81 -4.27 -11.46
CA ILE A 134 0.07 -5.22 -10.77
C ILE A 134 1.20 -4.49 -10.04
N ILE A 135 1.90 -3.57 -10.71
CA ILE A 135 3.00 -2.81 -10.09
C ILE A 135 2.50 -2.03 -8.88
N THR A 136 1.36 -1.35 -9.01
CA THR A 136 0.79 -0.56 -7.89
C THR A 136 0.40 -1.44 -6.71
N TRP A 137 -0.19 -2.61 -6.93
CA TRP A 137 -0.58 -3.54 -5.85
C TRP A 137 0.61 -4.25 -5.22
N ILE A 138 1.67 -4.55 -5.98
CA ILE A 138 2.93 -5.07 -5.40
C ILE A 138 3.55 -4.02 -4.47
N GLN A 139 3.57 -2.75 -4.86
CA GLN A 139 4.07 -1.68 -4.00
C GLN A 139 3.25 -1.55 -2.71
N GLN A 140 1.91 -1.62 -2.80
CA GLN A 140 1.02 -1.61 -1.63
C GLN A 140 1.27 -2.81 -0.72
N ALA A 141 1.34 -4.02 -1.28
CA ALA A 141 1.61 -5.25 -0.53
C ALA A 141 2.96 -5.16 0.21
N ASN A 142 4.03 -4.74 -0.46
CA ASN A 142 5.36 -4.60 0.14
C ASN A 142 5.34 -3.63 1.33
N GLY A 143 4.61 -2.51 1.22
CA GLY A 143 4.44 -1.57 2.34
C GLY A 143 3.77 -2.22 3.56
N GLN A 144 2.73 -3.02 3.35
CA GLN A 144 2.03 -3.71 4.44
C GLN A 144 2.83 -4.90 5.00
N VAL A 145 3.59 -5.61 4.17
CA VAL A 145 4.48 -6.69 4.62
C VAL A 145 5.55 -6.12 5.56
N LYS A 146 6.15 -4.96 5.25
CA LYS A 146 7.09 -4.29 6.16
C LYS A 146 6.47 -3.97 7.52
N ARG A 147 5.20 -3.56 7.52
CA ARG A 147 4.45 -3.29 8.75
C ARG A 147 4.17 -4.55 9.57
N LEU A 148 3.92 -5.67 8.89
CA LEU A 148 3.68 -6.97 9.52
C LEU A 148 4.97 -7.63 10.02
N SER A 149 6.09 -7.39 9.35
CA SER A 149 7.39 -7.96 9.70
C SER A 149 8.10 -7.23 10.85
N GLY A 150 7.49 -6.19 11.43
CA GLY A 150 8.14 -5.38 12.44
C GLY A 150 9.33 -4.57 11.91
N HIS A 151 9.23 -4.05 10.68
CA HIS A 151 10.27 -3.18 10.15
C HIS A 151 10.46 -1.94 11.05
N THR A 152 11.69 -1.44 11.13
CA THR A 152 12.00 -0.28 11.97
C THR A 152 11.27 0.98 11.50
N ALA A 153 10.97 1.87 12.43
CA ALA A 153 10.39 3.18 12.16
C ALA A 153 11.34 4.09 11.39
N ASP A 154 10.79 5.12 10.76
CA ASP A 154 11.58 6.09 10.02
C ASP A 154 12.55 6.84 10.96
N PRO A 155 13.76 7.23 10.48
CA PRO A 155 14.75 7.91 11.30
C PRO A 155 14.27 9.21 11.95
N GLU A 156 13.32 9.90 11.31
CA GLU A 156 12.69 11.11 11.85
C GLU A 156 11.90 10.80 13.12
N PHE A 157 11.12 9.71 13.13
CA PHE A 157 10.38 9.27 14.30
C PHE A 157 11.32 8.78 15.41
N LEU A 158 12.35 8.01 15.08
CA LEU A 158 13.37 7.60 16.06
C LEU A 158 14.07 8.81 16.71
N SER A 159 14.34 9.86 15.93
CA SER A 159 14.91 11.12 16.43
C SER A 159 13.95 11.84 17.37
N GLN A 160 12.64 11.86 17.06
CA GLN A 160 11.61 12.42 17.92
C GLN A 160 11.53 11.69 19.26
N ILE A 161 11.53 10.35 19.26
CA ILE A 161 11.54 9.54 20.49
C ILE A 161 12.81 9.84 21.30
N THR A 162 13.98 9.84 20.65
CA THR A 162 15.25 10.12 21.30
C THR A 162 15.25 11.50 21.97
N TRP A 163 14.71 12.51 21.29
CA TRP A 163 14.62 13.87 21.83
C TRP A 163 13.65 13.95 23.02
N LEU A 164 12.50 13.27 22.96
CA LEU A 164 11.54 13.21 24.06
C LEU A 164 12.14 12.54 25.30
N THR A 165 12.85 11.44 25.10
CA THR A 165 13.57 10.72 26.16
C THR A 165 14.67 11.58 26.78
N TYR A 166 15.49 12.25 25.96
CA TYR A 166 16.59 13.09 26.43
C TYR A 166 16.11 14.24 27.32
N ASN A 167 14.99 14.85 26.95
CA ASN A 167 14.41 15.97 27.70
C ASN A 167 13.43 15.52 28.81
N HIS A 168 13.33 14.21 29.08
CA HIS A 168 12.35 13.71 30.03
C HIS A 168 12.71 14.03 31.49
N SER A 169 13.96 13.78 31.89
CA SER A 169 14.45 14.00 33.26
C SER A 169 15.95 14.30 33.26
N PRO A 170 16.42 15.27 34.08
CA PRO A 170 17.85 15.56 34.22
C PRO A 170 18.64 14.44 34.91
N LEU A 171 17.94 13.47 35.51
CA LEU A 171 18.56 12.32 36.19
C LEU A 171 18.93 11.19 35.21
N ILE A 172 18.48 11.26 33.96
CA ILE A 172 18.89 10.33 32.90
C ILE A 172 20.34 10.62 32.55
N LEU A 173 21.23 9.70 32.86
CA LEU A 173 22.66 9.83 32.62
C LEU A 173 23.00 9.57 31.14
N LYS A 174 22.32 8.59 30.54
CA LYS A 174 22.53 8.18 29.16
C LYS A 174 21.24 7.54 28.60
N ILE A 175 21.03 7.69 27.30
CA ILE A 175 20.09 6.88 26.53
C ILE A 175 20.94 5.83 25.82
N ASP A 176 20.73 4.56 26.14
CA ASP A 176 21.56 3.50 25.59
C ASP A 176 21.02 3.03 24.24
N THR A 177 19.73 2.71 24.18
CA THR A 177 19.08 2.23 22.97
C THR A 177 17.71 2.89 22.77
N VAL A 178 17.39 3.24 21.53
CA VAL A 178 16.05 3.64 21.10
C VAL A 178 15.68 2.81 19.89
N ARG A 179 14.60 2.04 20.01
CA ARG A 179 14.03 1.23 18.94
C ARG A 179 12.56 1.56 18.81
N ALA A 180 12.12 1.63 17.57
CA ALA A 180 10.71 1.62 17.25
C ALA A 180 10.52 0.74 16.03
N PHE A 181 9.52 -0.13 16.08
CA PHE A 181 9.19 -1.03 14.99
C PHE A 181 7.70 -1.10 14.80
N TYR A 182 7.29 -1.38 13.57
CA TYR A 182 5.88 -1.46 13.23
C TYR A 182 5.19 -2.59 14.00
N PHE A 183 4.00 -2.27 14.48
CA PHE A 183 3.09 -3.18 15.13
C PHE A 183 1.69 -2.98 14.53
N GLY A 184 1.50 -3.54 13.35
CA GLY A 184 0.30 -3.27 12.55
C GLY A 184 0.34 -1.85 11.97
N SER A 185 -0.58 -0.99 12.40
CA SER A 185 -0.70 0.39 11.90
C SER A 185 0.02 1.42 12.79
N PHE A 186 0.54 0.99 13.95
CA PHE A 186 1.21 1.82 14.96
C PHE A 186 2.64 1.31 15.21
N TYR A 187 3.36 1.96 16.13
CA TYR A 187 4.68 1.54 16.59
C TYR A 187 4.63 0.91 17.98
N LEU A 188 5.50 -0.08 18.16
CA LEU A 188 5.96 -0.51 19.47
C LEU A 188 7.33 0.15 19.68
N VAL A 189 7.47 0.86 20.78
CA VAL A 189 8.66 1.65 21.12
C VAL A 189 9.38 0.99 22.29
N GLU A 190 10.69 0.82 22.19
CA GLU A 190 11.56 0.31 23.24
C GLU A 190 12.67 1.34 23.48
N VAL A 191 12.83 1.77 24.72
CA VAL A 191 13.81 2.78 25.12
C VAL A 191 14.54 2.30 26.37
N ASP A 192 15.86 2.31 26.31
CA ASP A 192 16.70 1.90 27.43
C ASP A 192 17.43 3.15 27.96
N ILE A 193 17.16 3.49 29.22
CA ILE A 193 17.74 4.66 29.90
C ILE A 193 18.62 4.23 31.05
N VAL A 194 19.69 4.98 31.28
CA VAL A 194 20.62 4.75 32.38
C VAL A 194 20.37 5.76 33.49
N LEU A 195 20.11 5.25 34.69
CA LEU A 195 19.93 6.03 35.92
C LEU A 195 21.07 5.75 36.91
N PRO A 196 21.28 6.62 37.93
CA PRO A 196 22.29 6.38 38.97
C PRO A 196 22.07 5.04 39.70
N GLU A 197 23.15 4.29 39.94
CA GLU A 197 23.12 2.96 40.58
C GLU A 197 22.60 3.01 42.03
N ASP A 198 22.83 4.12 42.72
CA ASP A 198 22.39 4.36 44.10
C ASP A 198 20.97 4.91 44.22
N MET A 199 20.28 5.12 43.09
CA MET A 199 18.90 5.60 43.06
C MET A 199 17.94 4.55 43.66
N LEU A 200 16.99 5.02 44.47
CA LEU A 200 15.96 4.14 45.01
C LEU A 200 15.11 3.58 43.85
N LEU A 201 14.84 2.27 43.89
CA LEU A 201 14.01 1.60 42.87
C LEU A 201 12.67 2.32 42.62
N LYS A 202 12.08 2.90 43.67
CA LYS A 202 10.85 3.69 43.56
C LYS A 202 11.03 4.91 42.65
N GLU A 203 12.11 5.68 42.84
CA GLU A 203 12.38 6.88 42.06
C GLU A 203 12.72 6.53 40.60
N ALA A 204 13.51 5.47 40.42
CA ALA A 204 13.82 4.94 39.10
C ALA A 204 12.54 4.50 38.37
N HIS A 205 11.67 3.75 39.05
CA HIS A 205 10.37 3.33 38.52
C HIS A 205 9.50 4.52 38.15
N ASP A 206 9.38 5.54 39.00
CA ASP A 206 8.54 6.72 38.75
C ASP A 206 9.04 7.49 37.50
N ILE A 207 10.35 7.58 37.27
CA ILE A 207 10.94 8.15 36.05
C ILE A 207 10.60 7.28 34.83
N GLY A 208 10.80 5.95 34.91
CA GLY A 208 10.51 5.04 33.81
C GLY A 208 9.03 5.02 33.42
N GLU A 209 8.13 4.91 34.40
CA GLU A 209 6.68 4.88 34.18
C GLU A 209 6.18 6.20 33.59
N SER A 210 6.67 7.34 34.10
CA SER A 210 6.29 8.64 33.53
C SER A 210 6.85 8.88 32.12
N LEU A 211 8.03 8.33 31.80
CA LEU A 211 8.55 8.31 30.44
C LEU A 211 7.71 7.42 29.53
N GLN A 212 7.35 6.22 29.99
CA GLN A 212 6.49 5.31 29.24
C GLN A 212 5.16 5.97 28.89
N ASN A 213 4.49 6.59 29.86
CA ASN A 213 3.23 7.31 29.65
C ASN A 213 3.40 8.44 28.61
N LYS A 214 4.49 9.22 28.71
CA LYS A 214 4.79 10.30 27.75
C LYS A 214 5.00 9.79 26.31
N LEU A 215 5.58 8.60 26.15
CA LEU A 215 5.77 7.97 24.85
C LEU A 215 4.46 7.39 24.31
N GLU A 216 3.64 6.77 25.16
CA GLU A 216 2.32 6.24 24.80
C GLU A 216 1.28 7.34 24.47
N ASP A 217 1.51 8.57 24.91
CA ASP A 217 0.68 9.74 24.53
C ASP A 217 0.86 10.14 23.05
N LEU A 218 1.90 9.65 22.36
CA LEU A 218 2.08 9.88 20.93
C LEU A 218 1.05 9.10 20.12
N PRO A 219 0.33 9.74 19.17
CA PRO A 219 -0.76 9.08 18.45
C PRO A 219 -0.30 7.91 17.57
N GLU A 220 0.98 7.83 17.21
CA GLU A 220 1.58 6.75 16.44
C GLU A 220 2.02 5.55 17.29
N VAL A 221 2.05 5.66 18.62
CA VAL A 221 2.56 4.63 19.53
C VAL A 221 1.40 3.81 20.10
N GLU A 222 1.42 2.49 19.86
CA GLU A 222 0.44 1.57 20.49
C GLU A 222 0.90 1.17 21.89
N ARG A 223 2.21 1.03 22.09
CA ARG A 223 2.82 0.67 23.38
C ARG A 223 4.27 1.12 23.44
N ALA A 224 4.71 1.55 24.62
CA ALA A 224 6.13 1.79 24.91
C ALA A 224 6.63 0.86 26.02
N PHE A 225 7.89 0.47 25.93
CA PHE A 225 8.63 -0.24 26.97
C PHE A 225 9.85 0.60 27.31
N VAL A 226 10.00 0.90 28.59
CA VAL A 226 11.16 1.64 29.10
C VAL A 226 11.96 0.68 29.98
N HIS A 227 13.14 0.29 29.52
CA HIS A 227 14.11 -0.42 30.34
C HIS A 227 14.95 0.59 31.12
N ILE A 228 15.28 0.25 32.37
CA ILE A 228 16.11 1.09 33.22
C ILE A 228 17.36 0.30 33.60
N ASP A 229 18.50 0.81 33.17
CA ASP A 229 19.82 0.31 33.51
C ASP A 229 20.54 1.19 34.51
N HIS A 230 21.52 0.60 35.17
CA HIS A 230 22.49 1.31 36.02
C HIS A 230 23.87 1.42 35.35
N GLU A 231 24.07 0.76 34.21
CA GLU A 231 25.35 0.69 33.50
C GLU A 231 25.14 0.73 31.97
N TYR A 232 26.20 1.02 31.22
CA TYR A 232 26.15 1.25 29.75
C TYR A 232 27.28 0.55 28.98
N SER A 233 27.99 -0.34 29.65
CA SER A 233 29.15 -1.08 29.14
C SER A 233 28.78 -2.44 28.57
N HIS A 234 27.61 -2.99 28.91
CA HIS A 234 27.06 -4.13 28.20
C HIS A 234 26.74 -3.78 26.74
N ASN A 235 26.83 -4.77 25.86
CA ASN A 235 26.41 -4.60 24.48
C ASN A 235 24.91 -4.94 24.40
N PRO A 236 24.04 -4.05 23.91
CA PRO A 236 22.59 -4.30 23.77
C PRO A 236 22.24 -5.55 22.95
N VAL A 237 23.18 -6.01 22.11
CA VAL A 237 23.07 -7.23 21.30
C VAL A 237 23.19 -8.52 22.13
N ILE A 238 23.74 -8.43 23.34
CA ILE A 238 23.90 -9.57 24.26
C ILE A 238 22.67 -9.76 25.13
N GLU A 239 21.99 -8.66 25.51
CA GLU A 239 20.79 -8.70 26.34
C GLU A 239 19.57 -9.22 25.58
N HIS A 240 19.40 -8.77 24.34
CA HIS A 240 18.29 -9.18 23.49
C HIS A 240 18.74 -10.13 22.39
N LYS A 241 18.01 -11.25 22.25
CA LYS A 241 18.22 -12.17 21.14
C LYS A 241 17.90 -11.45 19.83
N ILE A 242 18.86 -11.40 18.91
CA ILE A 242 18.60 -10.97 17.53
C ILE A 242 17.69 -12.03 16.89
N VAL A 243 16.48 -11.64 16.51
CA VAL A 243 15.51 -12.49 15.80
C VAL A 243 15.43 -12.05 14.35
#